data_AF-A0A3D0XDB7-F1
#
_entry.id   AF-A0A3D0XDB7-F1
#
_cell.length_a   1.000
_cell.length_b   1.000
_cell.length_c   1.000
_cell.angle_alpha   90.00
_cell.angle_beta   90.00
_cell.angle_gamma   90.00
#
_symmetry.space_group_name_H-M   'P 1'
#
loop_
_entity.id
_entity.type
_entity.pdbx_description
1 polymer ?
#
loop_
_entity_poly.entity_id
_entity_poly.type
_entity_poly.pdbx_seq_one_letter_code
_entity_poly.pdbx_strand_id
1 'polypeptide(L)' 'RFQVSGFDVLVKNELLAEALNALPERKRDIILLSYFLDMSDAEIAELLNVVRTTVFRHRKSALAKIKQYLEGKADDEHR' A
#
# COMPACT_ATOMS: atom_id res chain seq x y z
N ARG A 1 8.62 8.51 -5.12
CA ARG A 1 7.43 9.40 -5.08
C ARG A 1 6.25 8.64 -5.62
N PHE A 2 5.09 8.73 -4.99
CA PHE A 2 3.84 8.14 -5.46
C PHE A 2 2.80 9.23 -5.58
N GLN A 3 2.01 9.19 -6.66
CA GLN A 3 0.83 10.04 -6.80
C GLN A 3 -0.41 9.17 -6.60
N VAL A 4 -1.29 9.56 -5.67
CA VAL A 4 -2.54 8.84 -5.40
C VAL A 4 -3.68 9.83 -5.24
N SER A 5 -4.72 9.74 -6.06
CA SER A 5 -5.90 10.61 -6.01
C SER A 5 -5.59 12.12 -5.91
N GLY A 6 -4.52 12.59 -6.56
CA GLY A 6 -4.07 13.99 -6.52
C GLY A 6 -3.12 14.35 -5.37
N PHE A 7 -2.80 13.42 -4.48
CA PHE A 7 -1.84 13.58 -3.38
C PHE A 7 -0.46 13.05 -3.73
N ASP A 8 0.57 13.74 -3.25
CA ASP A 8 1.97 13.34 -3.38
C ASP A 8 2.47 12.68 -2.10
N VAL A 9 2.87 11.41 -2.19
CA VAL A 9 3.45 10.64 -1.08
C VAL A 9 4.93 10.36 -1.34
N LEU A 10 5.78 10.76 -0.39
CA LEU A 10 7.22 10.55 -0.41
C LEU A 10 7.61 9.44 0.57
N VAL A 11 8.01 8.29 0.03
CA VAL A 11 8.56 7.17 0.79
C VAL A 11 10.08 7.25 0.71
N LYS A 12 10.74 7.49 1.86
CA LYS A 12 12.21 7.60 1.94
C LYS A 12 12.93 6.25 1.99
N ASN A 13 12.25 5.22 2.48
CA ASN A 13 12.82 3.88 2.57
C ASN A 13 12.71 3.18 1.20
N GLU A 14 13.85 2.84 0.62
CA GLU A 14 13.93 2.23 -0.72
C GLU A 14 13.27 0.85 -0.77
N LEU A 15 13.56 -0.03 0.21
CA LEU A 15 12.94 -1.36 0.32
C LEU A 15 11.41 -1.27 0.39
N LEU A 16 10.87 -0.32 1.17
CA LEU A 16 9.44 -0.09 1.25
C LEU A 16 8.87 0.47 -0.07
N ALA A 17 9.58 1.39 -0.72
CA ALA A 17 9.17 1.92 -2.01
C ALA A 17 9.10 0.82 -3.09
N GLU A 18 10.07 -0.11 -3.09
CA GLU A 18 10.04 -1.28 -3.97
C GLU A 18 8.88 -2.23 -3.64
N ALA A 19 8.67 -2.53 -2.36
CA ALA A 19 7.56 -3.39 -1.93
C ALA A 19 6.20 -2.79 -2.34
N LEU A 20 6.05 -1.46 -2.25
CA LEU A 20 4.86 -0.74 -2.72
C LEU A 20 4.74 -0.77 -4.25
N ASN A 21 5.85 -0.68 -4.99
CA ASN A 21 5.86 -0.81 -6.45
C ASN A 21 5.52 -2.22 -6.94
N ALA A 22 5.82 -3.26 -6.15
CA ALA A 22 5.46 -4.64 -6.45
C ALA A 22 3.95 -4.93 -6.26
N LEU A 23 3.20 -4.01 -5.66
CA LEU A 23 1.75 -4.12 -5.53
C LEU A 23 1.03 -3.64 -6.80
N PRO A 24 -0.13 -4.25 -7.14
CA PRO A 24 -1.05 -3.66 -8.11
C PRO A 24 -1.48 -2.26 -7.66
N GLU A 25 -1.62 -1.34 -8.63
CA GLU A 25 -1.94 0.08 -8.41
C GLU A 25 -3.07 0.30 -7.40
N ARG A 26 -4.25 -0.32 -7.60
CA ARG A 26 -5.37 -0.20 -6.65
C ARG A 26 -5.04 -0.57 -5.21
N LYS A 27 -4.18 -1.58 -5.00
CA LYS A 27 -3.78 -2.01 -3.66
C LYS A 27 -2.77 -1.06 -3.05
N ARG A 28 -1.85 -0.57 -3.87
CA ARG A 28 -0.87 0.46 -3.49
C ARG A 28 -1.59 1.74 -3.07
N ASP A 29 -2.55 2.20 -3.86
CA ASP A 29 -3.30 3.42 -3.59
C ASP A 29 -4.04 3.34 -2.26
N ILE A 30 -4.75 2.23 -2.00
CA ILE A 30 -5.42 2.01 -0.72
C ILE A 30 -4.45 2.04 0.48
N ILE A 31 -3.25 1.48 0.33
CA ILE A 31 -2.24 1.52 1.40
C ILE A 31 -1.71 2.94 1.59
N LEU A 32 -1.44 3.66 0.52
CA LEU A 32 -0.97 5.04 0.59
C LEU A 32 -2.01 5.95 1.25
N LEU A 33 -3.27 5.88 0.84
CA LEU A 33 -4.36 6.64 1.45
C LEU A 33 -4.54 6.27 2.94
N SER A 34 -4.49 4.98 3.28
CA SER A 34 -4.77 4.52 4.64
C SER A 34 -3.66 4.82 5.65
N TYR A 35 -2.38 4.77 5.24
CA TYR A 35 -1.24 4.86 6.16
C TYR A 35 -0.44 6.15 6.04
N PHE A 36 -0.54 6.86 4.91
CA PHE A 36 0.20 8.11 4.70
C PHE A 36 -0.72 9.35 4.70
N LEU A 37 -2.02 9.16 4.46
CA LEU A 37 -3.02 10.24 4.56
C LEU A 37 -4.02 10.00 5.71
N ASP A 38 -3.78 8.98 6.55
CA ASP A 38 -4.62 8.59 7.70
C ASP A 38 -6.11 8.41 7.38
N MET A 39 -6.45 8.13 6.11
CA MET A 39 -7.84 7.94 5.70
C MET A 39 -8.37 6.59 6.19
N SER A 40 -9.60 6.60 6.69
CA SER A 40 -10.32 5.40 7.08
C SER A 40 -10.79 4.59 5.87
N ASP A 41 -11.13 3.31 6.09
CA ASP A 41 -11.70 2.46 5.02
C ASP A 41 -12.98 3.03 4.41
N ALA A 42 -13.73 3.84 5.16
CA ALA A 42 -14.97 4.48 4.70
C ALA A 42 -14.66 5.65 3.77
N GLU A 43 -13.75 6.54 4.16
CA GLU A 43 -13.33 7.69 3.33
C GLU A 43 -12.65 7.21 2.04
N ILE A 44 -11.83 6.16 2.12
CA ILE A 44 -11.21 5.55 0.93
C ILE A 44 -12.26 4.91 0.02
N ALA A 45 -13.26 4.25 0.60
CA ALA A 45 -14.36 3.63 -0.15
C ALA A 45 -15.16 4.69 -0.92
N GLU A 46 -15.47 5.81 -0.28
CA GLU A 46 -16.14 6.96 -0.92
C GLU A 46 -15.26 7.57 -2.02
N LEU A 47 -13.98 7.82 -1.74
CA LEU A 47 -13.04 8.41 -2.69
C LEU A 47 -12.86 7.55 -3.96
N LEU A 48 -12.79 6.24 -3.80
CA LEU A 48 -12.57 5.29 -4.90
C LEU A 48 -13.87 4.72 -5.49
N ASN A 49 -15.03 5.14 -4.98
CA ASN A 49 -16.35 4.64 -5.34
C ASN A 49 -16.44 3.09 -5.29
N VAL A 50 -16.01 2.51 -4.16
CA VAL A 50 -16.05 1.07 -3.89
C VAL A 50 -16.65 0.79 -2.51
N VAL A 51 -17.06 -0.44 -2.25
CA VAL A 51 -17.55 -0.80 -0.90
C VAL A 51 -16.41 -0.92 0.11
N ARG A 52 -16.65 -0.49 1.36
CA ARG A 52 -15.70 -0.56 2.48
C ARG A 52 -15.06 -1.94 2.65
N THR A 53 -15.82 -3.01 2.42
CA THR A 53 -15.33 -4.39 2.54
C THR A 53 -14.27 -4.74 1.50
N THR A 54 -14.34 -4.15 0.30
CA THR A 54 -13.32 -4.28 -0.75
C THR A 54 -12.03 -3.58 -0.33
N VAL A 55 -12.12 -2.38 0.25
CA VAL A 55 -10.97 -1.65 0.79
C VAL A 55 -10.25 -2.47 1.85
N PHE A 56 -11.00 -2.99 2.83
CA PHE A 56 -10.46 -3.85 3.89
C PHE A 56 -9.73 -5.08 3.32
N ARG A 57 -10.34 -5.80 2.37
CA ARG A 57 -9.73 -6.97 1.73
C ARG A 57 -8.46 -6.60 0.97
N HIS A 58 -8.48 -5.50 0.23
CA HIS A 58 -7.32 -5.01 -0.50
C HIS A 58 -6.19 -4.62 0.44
N ARG A 59 -6.46 -3.84 1.49
CA ARG A 59 -5.48 -3.47 2.52
C ARG A 59 -4.85 -4.70 3.16
N LYS A 60 -5.66 -5.65 3.65
CA LYS A 60 -5.14 -6.89 4.26
C LYS A 60 -4.24 -7.68 3.31
N SER A 61 -4.65 -7.84 2.06
CA SER A 61 -3.86 -8.57 1.06
C SER A 61 -2.59 -7.83 0.62
N ALA A 62 -2.62 -6.50 0.62
CA ALA A 62 -1.48 -5.66 0.27
C ALA A 62 -0.41 -5.71 1.36
N LEU A 63 -0.82 -5.60 2.64
CA LEU A 63 0.09 -5.76 3.78
C LEU A 63 0.73 -7.14 3.81
N ALA A 64 -0.01 -8.20 3.52
CA ALA A 64 0.55 -9.54 3.43
C ALA A 64 1.64 -9.64 2.35
N LYS A 65 1.43 -9.03 1.18
CA LYS A 65 2.44 -8.98 0.11
C LYS A 65 3.65 -8.13 0.48
N ILE A 66 3.45 -6.96 1.09
CA ILE A 66 4.55 -6.11 1.57
C ILE A 66 5.38 -6.89 2.59
N LYS A 67 4.73 -7.54 3.56
CA LYS A 67 5.41 -8.37 4.56
C LYS A 67 6.24 -9.48 3.90
N GLN A 68 5.65 -10.23 2.98
CA GLN A 68 6.36 -11.29 2.24
C GLN A 68 7.54 -10.75 1.42
N TYR A 69 7.40 -9.58 0.80
CA TYR A 69 8.48 -8.97 0.03
C TYR A 69 9.65 -8.54 0.93
N LEU A 70 9.34 -7.95 2.08
CA LEU A 70 10.34 -7.51 3.05
C LEU A 70 11.03 -8.70 3.73
N GLU A 71 10.28 -9.75 4.10
CA GLU A 71 10.85 -10.98 4.66
C GLU A 71 11.70 -11.74 3.62
N GLY A 72 11.22 -11.86 2.39
CA GLY A 72 11.95 -12.54 1.31
C GLY A 72 13.24 -11.83 0.90
N LYS A 73 13.32 -10.50 1.01
CA LYS A 73 14.57 -9.74 0.81
C LYS A 73 15.51 -9.78 2.02
N ALA A 74 14.96 -9.87 3.23
CA ALA A 74 15.78 -10.04 4.45
C ALA A 74 16.51 -11.39 4.45
N ASP A 75 15.89 -12.44 3.91
CA ASP A 75 16.50 -13.77 3.81
C ASP A 75 17.59 -13.86 2.71
N ASP A 76 17.48 -13.07 1.63
CA ASP A 76 18.49 -13.00 0.56
C ASP A 76 19.75 -12.21 1.00
N GLU A 77 19.63 -11.26 1.95
CA GLU A 77 20.78 -10.55 2.53
C GLU A 77 21.61 -11.42 3.49
N HIS A 78 21.14 -12.61 3.86
CA HIS A 78 21.81 -13.53 4.78
C HIS A 78 22.37 -14.79 4.08
N ARG A 79 22.48 -14.77 2.75
CA ARG A 79 23.02 -15.88 1.94
C ARG A 79 24.31 -15.50 1.22
#